data_AF-A0A225W9A4-F1
#
_entry.id   AF-A0A225W9A4-F1
#
_cell.length_a   1.000
_cell.length_b   1.000
_cell.length_c   1.000
_cell.angle_alpha   90.00
_cell.angle_beta   90.00
_cell.angle_gamma   90.00
#
_symmetry.space_group_name_H-M   'P 1'
#
loop_
_entity.id
_entity.type
_entity.pdbx_description
1 polymer ?
#
loop_
_entity_poly.entity_id
_entity_poly.type
_entity_poly.pdbx_seq_one_letter_code
_entity_poly.pdbx_strand_id
1 'polypeptide(L)'
;MSIPKRYSEFKLLEEQLRALDLPTSHDLPELPKPSVASFLRGRRSKKTIEMREKAFGNFLRYITEHEELHKCAVFQQFIAN
;
A
#
# COMPACT_ATOMS: atom_id res chain seq x y z
N MET A 1 18.68 2.81 -3.64
CA MET A 1 18.44 2.34 -2.26
C MET A 1 16.95 2.11 -2.09
N SER A 2 16.51 1.01 -1.49
CA SER A 2 15.10 0.83 -1.14
C SER A 2 14.84 1.43 0.23
N ILE A 3 13.86 2.33 0.34
CA ILE A 3 13.46 2.88 1.63
C ILE A 3 12.47 1.90 2.26
N PRO A 4 12.77 1.35 3.45
CA PRO A 4 11.87 0.39 4.09
C PRO A 4 10.61 1.11 4.58
N LYS A 5 9.46 0.67 4.10
CA LYS A 5 8.13 1.19 4.49
C LYS A 5 7.35 0.19 5.32
N ARG A 6 6.73 0.67 6.40
CA ARG A 6 5.88 -0.13 7.29
C ARG A 6 4.48 -0.29 6.71
N TYR A 7 3.79 -1.36 7.13
CA TYR A 7 2.38 -1.59 6.76
C TYR A 7 1.47 -0.40 7.06
N SER A 8 1.67 0.27 8.19
CA SER A 8 0.87 1.45 8.56
C SER A 8 1.07 2.62 7.61
N GLU A 9 2.27 2.79 7.05
CA GLU A 9 2.56 3.85 6.08
C GLU A 9 1.85 3.57 4.74
N PHE A 10 1.82 2.30 4.30
CA PHE A 10 1.04 1.90 3.13
C PHE A 10 -0.47 2.10 3.33
N LYS A 11 -0.98 1.82 4.53
CA LYS A 11 -2.39 2.07 4.88
C LYS A 11 -2.73 3.56 4.83
N LEU A 12 -1.87 4.41 5.37
CA LEU A 12 -2.04 5.85 5.30
C LEU A 12 -2.02 6.35 3.85
N LEU A 13 -1.07 5.85 3.03
CA LEU A 13 -1.02 6.18 1.61
C LEU A 13 -2.31 5.78 0.88
N GLU A 14 -2.82 4.56 1.10
CA GLU A 14 -4.08 4.10 0.49
C GLU A 14 -5.25 5.03 0.87
N GLU A 15 -5.38 5.38 2.14
CA GLU A 15 -6.42 6.29 2.62
C GLU A 15 -6.30 7.68 2.01
N GLN A 16 -5.09 8.24 1.95
CA GLN A 16 -4.84 9.54 1.34
C GLN A 16 -5.13 9.55 -0.16
N LEU A 17 -4.73 8.50 -0.90
CA LEU A 17 -5.02 8.41 -2.33
C LEU A 17 -6.52 8.29 -2.62
N ARG A 18 -7.26 7.48 -1.84
CA ARG A 18 -8.72 7.38 -1.96
C ARG A 18 -9.43 8.69 -1.61
N ALA A 19 -8.84 9.51 -0.74
CA ALA A 19 -9.38 10.83 -0.39
C ALA A 19 -9.13 11.91 -1.47
N LEU A 20 -8.26 11.66 -2.46
CA LEU A 20 -8.06 12.58 -3.59
C LEU A 20 -9.24 12.57 -4.57
N ASP A 21 -10.13 11.57 -4.48
CA ASP A 21 -11.33 11.42 -5.33
C ASP A 21 -11.01 11.43 -6.83
N LEU A 22 -9.83 10.91 -7.20
CA LEU A 22 -9.46 10.68 -8.59
C LEU A 22 -10.17 9.43 -9.12
N PRO A 23 -10.55 9.36 -10.41
CA PRO A 23 -11.19 8.17 -10.97
C PRO A 23 -10.41 6.88 -10.69
N THR A 24 -9.09 6.90 -10.86
CA THR A 24 -8.21 5.74 -10.59
C THR A 24 -8.01 5.43 -9.11
N SER A 25 -8.36 6.33 -8.20
CA SER A 25 -8.26 6.08 -6.75
C SER A 25 -9.34 5.10 -6.27
N HIS A 26 -10.48 5.01 -6.97
CA HIS A 26 -11.54 4.07 -6.63
C HIS A 26 -11.13 2.62 -6.89
N ASP A 27 -10.36 2.38 -7.94
CA ASP A 27 -9.91 1.05 -8.37
C ASP A 27 -8.59 0.61 -7.71
N LEU A 28 -8.12 1.34 -6.70
CA LEU A 28 -6.91 0.97 -5.96
C LEU A 28 -7.01 -0.44 -5.37
N PRO A 29 -5.99 -1.30 -5.56
CA PRO A 29 -5.95 -2.62 -4.95
C PRO A 29 -6.03 -2.53 -3.43
N GLU A 30 -6.91 -3.33 -2.81
CA GLU A 30 -7.04 -3.34 -1.35
C GLU A 30 -5.79 -3.92 -0.68
N LEU A 31 -5.34 -3.23 0.38
CA LEU A 31 -4.31 -3.77 1.25
C LEU A 31 -4.90 -4.78 2.24
N PRO A 32 -4.21 -5.91 2.51
CA PRO A 32 -4.73 -6.96 3.38
C PRO A 32 -4.98 -6.43 4.78
N LYS A 33 -6.24 -6.47 5.23
CA LYS A 33 -6.66 -6.03 6.56
C LYS A 33 -6.14 -7.00 7.63
N PRO A 34 -5.77 -6.52 8.83
CA PRO A 34 -5.45 -7.41 9.93
C PRO A 34 -6.71 -8.23 10.29
N SER A 35 -6.64 -9.55 10.18
CA SER A 35 -7.72 -10.45 10.63
C SER A 35 -7.35 -11.13 11.95
N VAL A 36 -8.36 -11.63 12.67
CA VAL A 36 -8.15 -12.46 13.89
C VAL A 36 -7.24 -13.65 13.56
N ALA A 37 -7.42 -14.28 12.40
CA ALA A 37 -6.54 -15.35 11.92
C ALA A 37 -5.08 -14.88 11.71
N SER A 38 -4.87 -13.66 11.24
CA SER A 38 -3.52 -13.07 11.09
C SER A 38 -2.89 -12.72 12.44
N PHE A 39 -3.72 -12.40 13.45
CA PHE A 39 -3.27 -12.19 14.82
C PHE A 39 -2.83 -13.49 15.47
N LEU A 40 -3.65 -14.55 15.39
CA LEU A 40 -3.36 -15.88 15.91
C LEU A 40 -2.15 -16.53 15.23
N ARG A 41 -2.00 -16.37 13.91
CA ARG A 41 -0.82 -16.83 13.16
C ARG A 41 0.44 -16.03 13.47
N GLY A 42 0.30 -14.85 14.06
CA GLY A 42 1.39 -13.93 14.36
C GLY A 42 1.78 -13.06 13.16
N ARG A 43 1.91 -11.75 13.42
CA ARG A 43 2.28 -10.72 12.43
C ARG A 43 3.69 -10.90 11.84
N ARG A 44 4.55 -11.67 12.51
CA ARG A 44 5.91 -12.02 12.08
C ARG A 44 6.01 -13.37 11.38
N SER A 45 4.89 -14.08 11.18
CA SER A 45 4.92 -15.32 10.42
C SER A 45 5.32 -15.03 8.97
N LYS A 46 6.22 -15.84 8.43
CA LYS A 46 6.71 -15.73 7.04
C LYS A 46 5.56 -15.61 6.05
N LYS A 47 4.53 -16.44 6.20
CA LYS A 47 3.32 -16.42 5.35
C LYS A 47 2.57 -15.09 5.40
N THR A 48 2.46 -14.45 6.57
CA THR A 48 1.82 -13.12 6.69
C THR A 48 2.68 -12.02 6.09
N ILE A 49 4.01 -12.13 6.22
CA ILE A 49 4.95 -11.18 5.62
C ILE A 49 4.88 -11.26 4.08
N GLU A 50 5.03 -12.45 3.50
CA GLU A 50 5.01 -12.66 2.04
C GLU A 50 3.68 -12.22 1.41
N MET A 51 2.55 -12.51 2.07
CA MET A 51 1.23 -12.03 1.62
C MET A 51 1.19 -10.50 1.53
N ARG A 52 1.72 -9.81 2.56
CA ARG A 52 1.74 -8.35 2.62
C ARG A 52 2.69 -7.76 1.59
N GLU A 53 3.89 -8.31 1.45
CA GLU A 53 4.86 -7.87 0.43
C GLU A 53 4.29 -8.00 -0.98
N LYS A 54 3.62 -9.12 -1.29
CA LYS A 54 2.95 -9.30 -2.59
C LYS A 54 1.86 -8.26 -2.82
N ALA A 55 1.04 -7.98 -1.80
CA ALA A 55 -0.01 -6.98 -1.90
C ALA A 55 0.56 -5.56 -2.08
N PHE A 56 1.61 -5.20 -1.34
CA PHE A 56 2.30 -3.92 -1.51
C PHE A 56 2.94 -3.78 -2.89
N GLY A 57 3.55 -4.84 -3.42
CA GLY A 57 4.11 -4.84 -4.77
C GLY A 57 3.03 -4.60 -5.84
N ASN A 58 1.88 -5.25 -5.72
CA ASN A 58 0.75 -5.02 -6.62
C ASN A 58 0.21 -3.59 -6.53
N PHE A 59 0.08 -3.07 -5.31
CA PHE A 59 -0.39 -1.72 -5.03
C PHE A 59 0.54 -0.66 -5.62
N LEU A 60 1.85 -0.77 -5.39
CA LEU A 60 2.85 0.14 -5.95
C LEU A 60 2.88 0.09 -7.47
N ARG A 61 2.83 -1.12 -8.04
CA ARG A 61 2.77 -1.29 -9.50
C ARG A 61 1.56 -0.56 -10.08
N TYR A 62 0.39 -0.75 -9.50
CA TYR A 62 -0.83 -0.06 -9.94
C TYR A 62 -0.64 1.46 -9.93
N ILE A 63 -0.11 2.03 -8.84
CA ILE A 63 0.17 3.47 -8.76
C ILE A 63 1.14 3.91 -9.86
N THR A 64 2.22 3.18 -10.10
CA THR A 64 3.22 3.55 -11.11
C THR A 64 2.73 3.44 -12.56
N GLU A 65 1.73 2.59 -12.81
CA GLU A 65 1.08 2.43 -14.12
C GLU A 65 0.06 3.55 -14.42
N HIS A 66 -0.43 4.26 -13.39
CA HIS A 66 -1.41 5.34 -13.52
C HIS A 66 -0.73 6.69 -13.26
N GLU A 67 -0.51 7.47 -14.32
CA GLU A 67 0.28 8.70 -14.27
C GLU A 67 -0.21 9.71 -13.23
N GLU A 68 -1.52 9.87 -13.07
CA GLU A 68 -2.11 10.81 -12.10
C GLU A 68 -1.80 10.41 -10.64
N LEU A 69 -1.83 9.12 -10.32
CA LEU A 69 -1.46 8.63 -8.99
C LEU A 69 0.05 8.68 -8.79
N HIS A 70 0.83 8.34 -9.82
CA HIS A 70 2.28 8.38 -9.76
C HIS A 70 2.79 9.82 -9.54
N LYS A 71 2.22 10.81 -10.23
CA LYS A 71 2.67 12.21 -10.14
C LYS A 71 2.04 12.99 -8.99
N CYS A 72 1.07 12.43 -8.27
CA CYS A 72 0.43 13.15 -7.17
C CYS A 72 1.40 13.42 -6.00
N ALA A 73 1.20 14.55 -5.31
CA ALA A 73 2.06 14.96 -4.21
C ALA A 73 2.09 13.94 -3.05
N VAL A 74 0.96 13.27 -2.79
CA VAL A 74 0.84 12.24 -1.75
C VAL A 74 1.82 11.09 -1.99
N PHE A 75 1.85 10.54 -3.21
CA PHE A 75 2.74 9.44 -3.53
C PHE A 75 4.20 9.86 -3.59
N GLN A 76 4.49 11.05 -4.14
CA GLN A 76 5.86 11.58 -4.17
C GLN A 76 6.41 11.78 -2.74
N GLN A 77 5.59 12.28 -1.81
CA GLN A 77 5.97 12.41 -0.40
C GLN A 77 6.20 11.05 0.26
N PHE A 78 5.38 10.04 -0.08
CA PHE A 78 5.55 8.69 0.43
C PHE A 78 6.90 8.08 0.02
N ILE A 79 7.35 8.29 -1.22
CA ILE A 79 8.63 7.77 -1.75
C ILE A 79 9.83 8.57 -1.22
N ALA A 80 9.68 9.87 -0.93
CA ALA A 80 10.77 10.70 -0.45
C ALA A 80 11.12 10.50 1.04
N ASN A 81 10.14 10.08 1.85
CA ASN A 81 10.31 9.70 3.25
C ASN A 81 10.65 8.23 3.42
#